data_AF-A0A3D4E8G1-F1
#
_entry.id   AF-A0A3D4E8G1-F1
#
_cell.length_a   1.000
_cell.length_b   1.000
_cell.length_c   1.000
_cell.angle_alpha   90.00
_cell.angle_beta   90.00
_cell.angle_gamma   90.00
#
_symmetry.space_group_name_H-M   'P 1'
#
loop_
_entity.id
_entity.type
_entity.pdbx_description
1 polymer ?
#
loop_
_entity_poly.entity_id
_entity_poly.type
_entity_poly.pdbx_seq_one_letter_code
_entity_poly.pdbx_strand_id
1 'polypeptide(L)'
;ALKWLNVGAQPTLVARRILSYEGVLLRKHLEGGVAKGALTQEQADQKWNAWKAERDAKIAAKKAGLVKDAADKAKVALEAEKKVNAERAEALAKKAEELAEAQRKAAEEAAAAKAAEEAAAAEASPEAPAEA
;
A
#
# COMPACT_ATOMS: atom_id res chain seq x y z
N ALA A 1 -2.00 29.82 27.17
CA ALA A 1 -1.54 30.71 26.07
C ALA A 1 -2.17 32.10 26.12
N LEU A 2 -3.49 32.20 26.18
CA LEU A 2 -4.21 33.47 26.03
C LEU A 2 -3.85 34.53 27.09
N LYS A 3 -3.72 34.13 28.37
CA LYS A 3 -3.21 34.98 29.46
C LYS A 3 -1.90 35.71 29.11
N TRP A 4 -0.93 34.99 28.54
CA TRP A 4 0.38 35.55 28.16
C TRP A 4 0.27 36.56 27.01
N LEU A 5 -0.60 36.28 26.03
CA LEU A 5 -0.85 37.21 24.93
C LEU A 5 -1.57 38.48 25.38
N ASN A 6 -2.36 38.43 26.45
CA ASN A 6 -3.03 39.60 27.02
C ASN A 6 -2.06 40.50 27.81
N VAL A 7 -1.01 39.94 28.41
CA VAL A 7 0.06 40.71 29.07
C VAL A 7 1.20 41.13 28.12
N GLY A 8 1.01 41.00 26.80
CA GLY A 8 1.93 41.54 25.80
C GLY A 8 2.96 40.56 25.21
N ALA A 9 2.82 39.25 25.43
CA ALA A 9 3.72 38.28 24.81
C ALA A 9 3.71 38.38 23.28
N GLN A 10 4.90 38.45 22.68
CA GLN A 10 5.09 38.44 21.24
C GLN A 10 5.44 37.02 20.75
N PRO A 11 4.50 36.32 20.09
CA PRO A 11 4.79 34.99 19.57
C PRO A 11 5.72 35.06 18.35
N THR A 12 6.69 34.16 18.29
CA THR A 12 7.52 33.92 17.11
C THR A 12 6.65 33.40 15.94
N LEU A 13 7.20 33.39 14.72
CA LEU A 13 6.45 33.03 13.51
C LEU A 13 5.80 31.64 13.59
N VAL A 14 6.53 30.65 14.11
CA VAL A 14 6.01 29.28 14.27
C VAL A 14 4.95 29.23 15.37
N ALA A 15 5.22 29.82 16.53
CA ALA A 15 4.27 29.88 17.63
C ALA A 15 2.97 30.59 17.22
N ARG A 16 3.07 31.69 16.47
CA ARG A 16 1.92 32.42 15.92
C ARG A 16 1.07 31.54 15.00
N ARG A 17 1.69 30.73 14.15
CA ARG A 17 0.96 29.79 13.27
C ARG A 17 0.19 28.75 14.09
N ILE A 18 0.83 28.15 15.07
CA ILE A 18 0.18 27.16 15.96
C ILE A 18 -0.99 27.81 16.71
N LEU A 19 -0.77 28.98 17.33
CA LEU A 19 -1.81 29.69 18.08
C LEU A 19 -2.96 30.19 17.20
N SER A 20 -2.69 30.49 15.93
CA SER A 20 -3.72 30.81 14.94
C SER A 20 -4.55 29.58 14.58
N TYR A 21 -3.89 28.43 14.38
CA TYR A 21 -4.54 27.16 14.07
C TYR A 21 -5.47 26.68 15.20
N GLU A 22 -5.01 26.83 16.45
CA GLU A 22 -5.80 26.50 17.66
C GLU A 22 -6.89 27.55 17.98
N GLY A 23 -6.94 28.67 17.25
CA GLY A 23 -7.95 29.72 17.45
C GLY A 23 -7.74 30.64 18.65
N VAL A 24 -6.58 30.56 19.30
CA VAL A 24 -6.24 31.39 20.47
C VAL A 24 -6.16 32.88 20.10
N LEU A 25 -5.64 33.20 18.91
CA LEU A 25 -5.57 34.58 18.42
C LEU A 25 -6.95 35.15 18.09
N LEU A 26 -7.85 34.32 17.55
CA LEU A 26 -9.23 34.73 17.28
C LEU A 26 -9.97 35.00 18.58
N ARG A 27 -9.82 34.13 19.58
CA ARG A 27 -10.42 34.33 20.90
C ARG A 27 -9.95 35.62 21.56
N LYS A 28 -8.64 35.94 21.49
CA LYS A 28 -8.11 37.22 21.96
C LYS A 28 -8.76 38.41 21.25
N HIS A 29 -8.94 38.33 19.92
CA HIS A 29 -9.56 39.40 19.15
C HIS A 29 -11.02 39.64 19.58
N LEU A 30 -11.78 38.55 19.77
CA LEU A 30 -13.17 38.61 20.21
C LEU A 30 -13.31 39.16 21.64
N GLU A 31 -12.47 38.70 22.57
CA GLU A 31 -12.40 39.24 23.94
C GLU A 31 -12.05 40.75 23.95
N GLY A 32 -11.18 41.20 23.04
CA GLY A 32 -10.90 42.62 22.85
C GLY A 32 -12.10 43.43 22.33
N GLY A 33 -12.99 42.81 21.54
CA GLY A 33 -14.26 43.39 21.12
C GLY A 33 -15.27 43.48 22.26
N VAL A 34 -15.32 42.46 23.11
CA VAL A 34 -16.17 42.44 24.32
C VAL A 34 -15.71 43.49 25.33
N ALA A 35 -14.41 43.58 25.60
CA ALA A 35 -13.84 44.60 26.50
C ALA A 35 -14.10 46.04 26.02
N LYS A 36 -14.23 46.24 24.71
CA LYS A 36 -14.57 47.53 24.09
C LYS A 36 -16.09 47.76 23.97
N GLY A 37 -16.92 46.82 24.40
CA GLY A 37 -18.38 46.88 24.31
C GLY A 37 -18.95 46.72 22.90
N ALA A 38 -18.13 46.33 21.92
CA ALA A 38 -18.59 46.14 20.54
C ALA A 38 -19.34 44.80 20.34
N LEU A 39 -19.14 43.84 21.25
CA LEU A 39 -19.72 42.50 21.23
C LEU A 39 -20.14 42.10 22.64
N THR A 40 -21.18 41.28 22.76
CA THR A 40 -21.47 40.58 24.02
C THR A 40 -20.61 39.32 24.14
N GLN A 41 -20.43 38.83 25.37
CA GLN A 41 -19.70 37.59 25.62
C GLN A 41 -20.30 36.41 24.83
N GLU A 42 -21.63 36.33 24.77
CA GLU A 42 -22.34 35.29 24.04
C GLU A 42 -22.08 35.34 22.54
N GLN A 43 -22.06 36.53 21.93
CA GLN A 43 -21.75 36.70 20.51
C GLN A 43 -20.31 36.31 20.18
N ALA A 44 -19.37 36.62 21.08
CA ALA A 44 -17.98 36.20 20.94
C ALA A 44 -17.86 34.67 20.99
N ASP A 45 -18.50 34.03 21.96
CA ASP A 45 -18.45 32.57 22.12
C ASP A 45 -19.13 31.85 20.95
N GLN A 46 -20.26 32.37 20.45
CA GLN A 46 -20.91 31.84 19.25
C GLN A 46 -20.00 31.92 18.01
N LYS A 47 -19.37 33.07 17.76
CA LYS A 47 -18.44 33.23 16.63
C LYS A 47 -17.23 32.33 16.75
N TRP A 48 -16.69 32.17 17.95
CA TRP A 48 -15.54 31.29 18.19
C TRP A 48 -15.91 29.81 17.98
N ASN A 49 -17.06 29.38 18.51
CA ASN A 49 -17.56 28.02 18.35
C ASN A 49 -17.85 27.69 16.87
N ALA A 50 -18.48 28.62 16.14
CA ALA A 50 -18.75 28.46 14.72
C ALA A 50 -17.45 28.34 13.91
N TRP A 51 -16.47 29.21 14.18
CA TRP A 51 -15.16 29.13 13.56
C TRP A 51 -14.45 27.80 13.87
N LYS A 52 -14.52 27.35 15.12
CA LYS A 52 -13.91 26.09 15.56
C LYS A 52 -14.55 24.89 14.86
N ALA A 53 -15.87 24.85 14.79
CA ALA A 53 -16.60 23.81 14.06
C ALA A 53 -16.23 23.77 12.56
N GLU A 54 -16.12 24.93 11.91
CA GLU A 54 -15.67 25.02 10.51
C GLU A 54 -14.24 24.50 10.33
N ARG A 55 -13.34 24.82 11.27
CA ARG A 55 -11.95 24.33 11.25
C ARG A 55 -11.89 22.83 11.46
N ASP A 56 -12.60 22.31 12.45
CA ASP A 56 -12.66 20.87 12.76
C ASP A 56 -13.25 20.09 11.58
N ALA A 57 -14.29 20.62 10.92
CA ALA A 57 -14.86 20.04 9.71
C ALA A 57 -13.85 19.98 8.55
N LYS A 58 -13.08 21.06 8.31
CA LYS A 58 -12.02 21.06 7.29
C LYS A 58 -10.91 20.06 7.60
N ILE A 59 -10.55 19.90 8.87
CA ILE A 59 -9.55 18.92 9.31
C ILE A 59 -10.07 17.50 9.10
N ALA A 60 -11.31 17.23 9.52
CA ALA A 60 -11.96 15.93 9.32
C ALA A 60 -12.05 15.57 7.83
N ALA A 61 -12.46 16.52 6.98
CA ALA A 61 -12.51 16.33 5.53
C ALA A 61 -11.13 15.99 4.93
N LYS A 62 -10.06 16.69 5.35
CA LYS A 62 -8.69 16.35 4.93
C LYS A 62 -8.25 14.96 5.39
N LYS A 63 -8.54 14.59 6.64
CA LYS A 63 -8.23 13.25 7.16
C LYS A 63 -8.95 12.18 6.36
N ALA A 64 -10.25 12.35 6.10
CA ALA A 64 -11.04 11.43 5.30
C ALA A 64 -10.50 11.30 3.87
N GLY A 65 -10.11 12.43 3.24
CA GLY A 65 -9.48 12.44 1.91
C GLY A 65 -8.18 11.64 1.89
N LEU A 66 -7.27 11.86 2.84
CA LEU A 66 -6.01 11.12 2.91
C LEU A 66 -6.19 9.61 3.09
N VAL A 67 -7.17 9.19 3.91
CA VAL A 67 -7.48 7.77 4.10
C VAL A 67 -8.04 7.16 2.82
N LYS A 68 -8.93 7.87 2.13
CA LYS A 68 -9.48 7.44 0.85
C LYS A 68 -8.39 7.31 -0.21
N ASP A 69 -7.55 8.34 -0.36
CA ASP A 69 -6.45 8.34 -1.33
C ASP A 69 -5.46 7.20 -1.07
N ALA A 70 -5.17 6.90 0.19
CA ALA A 70 -4.33 5.77 0.56
C ALA A 70 -4.97 4.42 0.20
N ALA A 71 -6.28 4.26 0.47
CA ALA A 71 -7.03 3.06 0.12
C ALA A 71 -7.11 2.86 -1.41
N ASP A 72 -7.35 3.94 -2.16
CA ASP A 72 -7.44 3.89 -3.62
C ASP A 72 -6.07 3.55 -4.24
N LYS A 73 -4.97 4.14 -3.74
CA LYS A 73 -3.60 3.75 -4.14
C LYS A 73 -3.30 2.29 -3.84
N ALA A 74 -3.70 1.77 -2.68
CA ALA A 74 -3.50 0.37 -2.32
C ALA A 74 -4.29 -0.57 -3.24
N LYS A 75 -5.53 -0.24 -3.60
CA LYS A 75 -6.32 -1.01 -4.57
C LYS A 75 -5.65 -1.06 -5.94
N VAL A 76 -5.21 0.09 -6.45
CA VAL A 76 -4.51 0.16 -7.74
C VAL A 76 -3.21 -0.65 -7.73
N ALA A 77 -2.44 -0.58 -6.63
CA ALA A 77 -1.23 -1.39 -6.48
C ALA A 77 -1.56 -2.90 -6.47
N LEU A 78 -2.58 -3.33 -5.72
CA LEU A 78 -3.00 -4.73 -5.69
C LEU A 78 -3.51 -5.23 -7.05
N GLU A 79 -4.23 -4.41 -7.80
CA GLU A 79 -4.66 -4.77 -9.15
C GLU A 79 -3.48 -4.92 -10.12
N ALA A 80 -2.48 -4.05 -10.01
CA ALA A 80 -1.25 -4.16 -10.79
C ALA A 80 -0.46 -5.43 -10.41
N GLU A 81 -0.31 -5.72 -9.12
CA GLU A 81 0.35 -6.94 -8.64
C GLU A 81 -0.36 -8.22 -9.11
N LYS A 82 -1.70 -8.25 -9.09
CA LYS A 82 -2.47 -9.39 -9.57
C LYS A 82 -2.24 -9.66 -11.06
N LYS A 83 -2.20 -8.62 -11.90
CA LYS A 83 -1.90 -8.76 -13.33
C LYS A 83 -0.50 -9.33 -13.56
N VAL A 84 0.50 -8.76 -12.89
CA VAL A 84 1.89 -9.25 -12.99
C VAL A 84 2.01 -10.69 -12.50
N ASN A 85 1.30 -11.05 -11.42
CA ASN A 85 1.33 -12.42 -10.92
C ASN A 85 0.64 -13.41 -11.89
N ALA A 86 -0.48 -13.02 -12.49
CA ALA A 86 -1.14 -13.84 -13.52
C ALA A 86 -0.23 -14.06 -14.74
N GLU A 87 0.40 -13.00 -15.25
CA GLU A 87 1.36 -13.10 -16.37
C GLU A 87 2.56 -13.99 -16.02
N ARG A 88 3.09 -13.88 -14.79
CA ARG A 88 4.16 -14.75 -14.30
C ARG A 88 3.72 -16.20 -14.16
N ALA A 89 2.50 -16.44 -13.65
CA ALA A 89 1.95 -17.78 -13.51
C ALA A 89 1.75 -18.46 -14.87
N GLU A 90 1.23 -17.74 -15.87
CA GLU A 90 1.08 -18.24 -17.23
C GLU A 90 2.45 -18.54 -17.88
N ALA A 91 3.43 -17.65 -17.69
CA ALA A 91 4.78 -17.87 -18.20
C ALA A 91 5.47 -19.08 -17.54
N LEU A 92 5.26 -19.29 -16.24
CA LEU A 92 5.77 -20.45 -15.51
C LEU A 92 5.06 -21.74 -15.93
N ALA A 93 3.75 -21.71 -16.15
CA ALA A 93 3.00 -22.86 -16.63
C ALA A 93 3.49 -23.32 -18.00
N LYS A 94 3.64 -22.40 -18.96
CA LYS A 94 4.18 -22.71 -20.29
C LYS A 94 5.60 -23.31 -20.22
N LYS A 95 6.47 -22.73 -19.40
CA LYS A 95 7.83 -23.26 -19.19
C LYS A 95 7.84 -24.64 -18.53
N ALA A 96 6.92 -24.88 -17.60
CA ALA A 96 6.79 -26.17 -16.93
C ALA A 96 6.27 -27.26 -17.90
N GLU A 97 5.32 -26.91 -18.77
CA GLU A 97 4.84 -27.80 -19.84
C GLU A 97 5.95 -28.13 -20.85
N GLU A 98 6.70 -27.13 -21.33
CA GLU A 98 7.85 -27.35 -22.22
C GLU A 98 8.92 -28.24 -21.57
N LEU A 99 9.25 -28.00 -20.29
CA LEU A 99 10.21 -28.83 -19.56
C LEU A 99 9.70 -30.27 -19.36
N ALA A 100 8.41 -30.44 -19.05
CA ALA A 100 7.82 -31.77 -18.88
C ALA A 100 7.79 -32.54 -20.21
N GLU A 101 7.49 -31.87 -21.33
CA GLU A 101 7.52 -32.50 -22.65
C GLU A 101 8.96 -32.86 -23.07
N ALA A 102 9.93 -31.98 -22.82
CA ALA A 102 11.34 -32.27 -23.05
C ALA A 102 11.85 -33.45 -22.21
N GLN A 103 11.44 -33.53 -20.93
CA GLN A 103 11.78 -34.67 -20.07
C GLN A 103 11.11 -35.96 -20.52
N ARG A 104 9.86 -35.92 -20.99
CA ARG A 104 9.19 -37.09 -21.57
C ARG A 104 9.89 -37.60 -22.81
N LYS A 105 10.24 -36.71 -23.75
CA LYS A 105 10.98 -37.08 -24.97
C LYS A 105 12.35 -37.67 -24.64
N ALA A 106 13.07 -37.06 -23.69
CA ALA A 106 14.36 -37.60 -23.24
C ALA A 106 14.22 -38.98 -22.55
N ALA A 107 13.15 -39.21 -21.79
CA ALA A 107 12.89 -40.50 -21.16
C ALA A 107 12.48 -41.59 -22.17
N GLU A 108 11.66 -41.26 -23.18
CA GLU A 108 11.33 -42.16 -24.29
C GLU A 108 12.56 -42.52 -25.12
N GLU A 109 13.41 -41.54 -25.44
CA GLU A 109 14.64 -41.76 -26.20
C GLU A 109 15.64 -42.62 -25.41
N ALA A 110 15.76 -42.41 -24.10
CA ALA A 110 16.56 -43.25 -23.22
C ALA A 110 16.00 -44.68 -23.09
N ALA A 111 14.68 -44.85 -23.03
CA ALA A 111 14.04 -46.16 -23.00
C ALA A 111 14.19 -46.91 -24.33
N ALA A 112 14.07 -46.22 -25.46
CA ALA A 112 14.28 -46.79 -26.79
C ALA A 112 15.74 -47.21 -27.00
N ALA A 113 16.71 -46.41 -26.55
CA ALA A 113 18.13 -46.76 -26.58
C ALA A 113 18.42 -48.01 -25.73
N LYS A 114 17.83 -48.12 -24.54
CA LYS A 114 18.00 -49.27 -23.65
C LYS A 114 17.38 -50.55 -24.20
N ALA A 115 16.20 -50.45 -24.83
CA ALA A 115 15.55 -51.57 -25.50
C ALA A 115 16.34 -52.05 -26.73
N ALA A 116 16.97 -51.14 -27.48
CA ALA A 116 17.84 -51.49 -28.60
C ALA A 116 19.14 -52.18 -28.12
N GLU A 117 19.70 -51.76 -26.99
CA GLU A 117 20.87 -52.38 -26.37
C GLU A 117 20.56 -53.79 -25.83
N GLU A 118 19.38 -53.99 -25.23
CA GLU A 118 18.94 -55.30 -24.71
C GLU A 118 18.59 -56.29 -25.84
N ALA A 119 18.04 -55.80 -26.97
CA ALA A 119 17.84 -56.61 -28.17
C ALA A 119 19.16 -57.01 -28.85
N ALA A 120 20.15 -56.11 -28.87
CA ALA A 120 21.49 -56.40 -29.39
C ALA A 120 22.28 -57.37 -28.48
N ALA A 121 22.07 -57.32 -27.16
CA ALA A 121 22.67 -58.26 -26.22
C ALA A 121 22.03 -59.67 -26.27
N ALA A 122 20.74 -59.77 -26.61
CA ALA A 122 20.05 -61.05 -26.80
C ALA A 122 20.50 -61.80 -28.07
N GLU A 123 20.96 -61.11 -29.12
CA GLU A 123 21.58 -61.75 -30.30
C GLU A 123 23.07 -62.14 -30.10
N ALA A 124 23.70 -61.74 -29.00
CA ALA A 124 25.14 -61.97 -28.76
C ALA A 124 25.47 -63.03 -27.68
N SER A 125 24.48 -63.69 -27.07
CA SER A 125 24.75 -64.81 -26.16
C SER A 125 24.74 -66.15 -26.92
N PRO A 126 25.89 -66.81 -27.13
CA PRO A 126 25.99 -68.03 -27.91
C PRO A 126 25.35 -69.21 -27.16
N GLU A 127 24.61 -70.02 -27.90
CA GLU A 127 24.21 -71.36 -27.52
C GLU A 127 25.46 -72.29 -27.59
N ALA A 128 25.98 -72.70 -26.43
CA ALA A 128 26.71 -73.95 -26.20
C ALA A 128 26.91 -74.10 -24.68
N PRO A 129 26.75 -75.30 -24.06
CA PRO A 129 27.16 -76.59 -24.62
C PRO A 129 26.23 -77.80 -24.32
N ALA A 130 26.33 -78.90 -25.09
CA ALA A 130 26.60 -80.26 -24.59
C ALA A 130 26.45 -81.36 -25.68
N GLU A 131 27.43 -82.28 -25.68
CA GLU A 131 27.43 -83.70 -26.10
C GLU A 131 27.06 -84.12 -27.54
N ALA A 132 28.07 -84.55 -28.31
CA ALA A 132 28.42 -85.96 -28.56
C ALA A 132 29.57 -86.06 -29.59
#